data_AF-A0A1Q7PB46-F1
#
_entry.id   AF-A0A1Q7PB46-F1
#
_cell.length_a   1.000
_cell.length_b   1.000
_cell.length_c   1.000
_cell.angle_alpha   90.00
_cell.angle_beta   90.00
_cell.angle_gamma   90.00
#
_symmetry.space_group_name_H-M   'P 1'
#
loop_
_entity.id
_entity.type
_entity.pdbx_description
1 polymer ?
#
loop_
_entity_poly.entity_id
_entity_poly.type
_entity_poly.pdbx_seq_one_letter_code
_entity_poly.pdbx_strand_id
1 'polypeptide(L)'
;MAKAVSLHGVRVLSCAGIGLNSDVIAGVDWVTANHVTPAVANMSLGGGKSPALDQAVTNLWNSGVFLAVAAGNDNVDACTESPSGAPSVFTVAASDKTDAKASYSNWGSCVEAYGPGSAIKSTYLGGTTMTLSGTSMATPHVVGVAALYKATNGDQPSATVSDWLITNATAGVITGNPSGTPNRLLFKSTL
;
A
#
# COMPACT_ATOMS: atom_id res chain seq x y z
N MET A 1 -7.42 -10.29 -4.71
CA MET A 1 -6.48 -11.15 -3.96
C MET A 1 -7.23 -11.96 -2.91
N ALA A 2 -7.64 -11.36 -1.77
CA ALA A 2 -8.48 -12.01 -0.77
C ALA A 2 -9.98 -11.84 -1.12
N LYS A 3 -10.67 -12.92 -1.51
CA LYS A 3 -12.04 -12.82 -2.06
C LYS A 3 -13.17 -12.75 -1.02
N ALA A 4 -12.90 -13.13 0.22
CA ALA A 4 -13.89 -13.25 1.29
C ALA A 4 -13.72 -12.22 2.42
N VAL A 5 -12.91 -11.18 2.21
CA VAL A 5 -12.72 -10.12 3.20
C VAL A 5 -13.94 -9.21 3.27
N SER A 6 -14.19 -8.65 4.45
CA SER A 6 -15.11 -7.52 4.60
C SER A 6 -14.40 -6.22 4.25
N LEU A 7 -15.07 -5.34 3.49
CA LEU A 7 -14.53 -4.04 3.08
C LEU A 7 -15.25 -2.91 3.80
N HIS A 8 -14.48 -2.02 4.42
CA HIS A 8 -14.97 -0.81 5.09
C HIS A 8 -14.46 0.43 4.33
N GLY A 9 -15.37 1.19 3.73
CA GLY A 9 -15.01 2.41 2.99
C GLY A 9 -14.86 3.61 3.92
N VAL A 10 -13.66 4.19 4.00
CA VAL A 10 -13.38 5.43 4.75
C VAL A 10 -13.08 6.54 3.74
N ARG A 11 -14.07 7.41 3.49
CA ARG A 11 -13.96 8.45 2.46
C ARG A 11 -13.22 9.67 3.01
N VAL A 12 -12.00 9.89 2.50
CA VAL A 12 -11.17 11.06 2.83
C VAL A 12 -10.86 11.96 1.62
N LEU A 13 -11.31 11.57 0.43
CA LEU A 13 -11.14 12.33 -0.81
C LEU A 13 -12.50 12.75 -1.39
N SER A 14 -12.51 13.93 -1.99
CA SER A 14 -13.63 14.46 -2.77
C SER A 14 -13.86 13.65 -4.05
N CYS A 15 -14.92 13.97 -4.80
CA CYS A 15 -15.21 13.34 -6.10
C CYS A 15 -14.11 13.60 -7.14
N ALA A 16 -13.30 14.64 -6.97
CA ALA A 16 -12.16 14.95 -7.83
C ALA A 16 -10.89 14.18 -7.43
N GLY A 17 -10.94 13.32 -6.40
CA GLY A 17 -9.77 12.60 -5.88
C GLY A 17 -8.83 13.46 -5.04
N ILE A 18 -9.27 14.65 -4.61
CA ILE A 18 -8.48 15.60 -3.80
C ILE A 18 -9.03 15.62 -2.38
N GLY A 19 -8.15 15.67 -1.37
CA GLY A 19 -8.51 15.84 0.04
C GLY A 19 -7.42 16.58 0.80
N LEU A 20 -7.78 17.18 1.93
CA LEU A 20 -6.80 17.85 2.81
C LEU A 20 -6.10 16.80 3.67
N ASN A 21 -4.85 17.08 4.05
CA ASN A 21 -4.14 16.22 5.01
C ASN A 21 -4.94 16.05 6.32
N SER A 22 -5.67 17.09 6.77
CA SER A 22 -6.54 17.01 7.94
C SER A 22 -7.66 15.98 7.79
N ASP A 23 -8.26 15.86 6.61
CA ASP A 23 -9.34 14.90 6.34
C ASP A 23 -8.80 13.47 6.28
N VAL A 24 -7.61 13.31 5.70
CA VAL A 24 -6.90 12.01 5.66
C VAL A 24 -6.53 11.58 7.08
N ILE A 25 -5.95 12.47 7.90
CA ILE A 25 -5.62 12.21 9.30
C ILE A 25 -6.87 11.82 10.09
N ALA A 26 -7.97 12.57 9.96
CA ALA A 26 -9.22 12.23 10.63
C ALA A 26 -9.75 10.84 10.25
N GLY A 27 -9.61 10.44 8.97
CA GLY A 27 -9.94 9.09 8.54
C GLY A 27 -9.03 8.01 9.13
N VAL A 28 -7.72 8.25 9.19
CA VAL A 28 -6.74 7.35 9.80
C VAL A 28 -7.00 7.19 11.30
N ASP A 29 -7.26 8.28 12.02
CA ASP A 29 -7.60 8.27 13.44
C ASP A 29 -8.92 7.54 13.69
N TRP A 30 -9.91 7.72 12.81
CA TRP A 30 -11.17 6.99 12.90
C TRP A 30 -10.96 5.48 12.77
N VAL A 31 -10.15 5.01 11.82
CA VAL A 31 -9.82 3.58 11.70
C VAL A 31 -9.08 3.10 12.93
N THR A 32 -8.11 3.87 13.42
CA THR A 32 -7.35 3.55 14.64
C THR A 32 -8.30 3.29 15.82
N ALA A 33 -9.31 4.14 16.00
CA ALA A 33 -10.27 4.03 17.10
C ALA A 33 -11.39 2.98 16.89
N ASN A 34 -11.71 2.59 15.66
CA ASN A 34 -12.93 1.83 15.35
C ASN A 34 -12.71 0.51 14.60
N HIS A 35 -11.47 0.15 14.25
CA HIS A 35 -11.22 -1.10 13.53
C HIS A 35 -11.63 -2.33 14.35
N VAL A 36 -12.10 -3.36 13.66
CA VAL A 36 -12.35 -4.69 14.22
C VAL A 36 -11.21 -5.60 13.78
N THR A 37 -10.59 -6.30 14.72
CA THR A 37 -9.46 -7.19 14.44
C THR A 37 -9.92 -8.57 13.95
N PRO A 38 -9.14 -9.25 13.09
CA PRO A 38 -7.92 -8.76 12.43
C PRO A 38 -8.20 -7.70 11.36
N ALA A 39 -7.36 -6.68 11.30
CA ALA A 39 -7.52 -5.54 10.39
C ALA A 39 -6.28 -5.27 9.54
N VAL A 40 -6.53 -4.80 8.31
CA VAL A 40 -5.54 -4.23 7.39
C VAL A 40 -6.10 -2.93 6.78
N ALA A 41 -5.24 -2.00 6.42
CA ALA A 41 -5.60 -0.73 5.82
C ALA A 41 -4.86 -0.51 4.49
N ASN A 42 -5.54 0.16 3.56
CA ASN A 42 -5.03 0.50 2.23
C ASN A 42 -5.09 2.01 2.03
N MET A 43 -3.95 2.66 1.83
CA MET A 43 -3.90 4.08 1.45
C MET A 43 -3.28 4.22 0.06
N SER A 44 -4.13 4.10 -0.96
CA SER A 44 -3.80 4.34 -2.37
C SER A 44 -3.81 5.84 -2.71
N LEU A 45 -3.16 6.64 -1.87
CA LEU A 45 -3.06 8.10 -1.95
C LEU A 45 -1.69 8.55 -1.44
N GLY A 46 -1.33 9.79 -1.75
CA GLY A 46 -0.08 10.39 -1.30
C GLY A 46 -0.03 11.87 -1.66
N GLY A 47 1.00 12.54 -1.16
CA GLY A 47 1.26 13.94 -1.47
C GLY A 47 2.55 14.41 -0.80
N GLY A 48 2.73 15.73 -0.78
CA GLY A 48 3.90 16.35 -0.15
C GLY A 48 4.06 15.93 1.32
N LYS A 49 5.32 15.91 1.77
CA LYS A 49 5.71 15.49 3.13
C LYS A 49 4.86 16.16 4.21
N SER A 50 4.35 15.37 5.14
CA SER A 50 3.52 15.82 6.25
C SER A 50 3.83 15.01 7.51
N PRO A 51 4.64 15.57 8.45
CA PRO A 51 4.95 14.90 9.70
C PRO A 51 3.71 14.51 10.52
N ALA A 52 2.63 15.30 10.43
CA ALA A 52 1.38 15.01 11.10
C ALA A 52 0.69 13.76 10.52
N LEU A 53 0.71 13.60 9.19
CA LEU A 53 0.19 12.40 8.54
C LEU A 53 1.06 11.19 8.85
N ASP A 54 2.39 11.34 8.81
CA ASP A 54 3.35 10.28 9.16
C ASP A 54 3.11 9.76 10.59
N GLN A 55 2.89 10.67 11.55
CA GLN A 55 2.56 10.29 12.93
C GLN A 55 1.22 9.55 13.03
N ALA A 56 0.18 10.00 12.32
CA ALA A 56 -1.13 9.35 12.34
C ALA A 56 -1.05 7.92 11.79
N VAL A 57 -0.36 7.70 10.67
CA VAL A 57 -0.20 6.36 10.10
C VAL A 57 0.67 5.45 10.96
N THR A 58 1.69 6.00 11.64
CA THR A 58 2.47 5.25 12.63
C THR A 58 1.60 4.83 13.82
N ASN A 59 0.68 5.68 14.30
CA ASN A 59 -0.25 5.32 15.36
C ASN A 59 -1.19 4.17 14.93
N LEU A 60 -1.72 4.24 13.71
CA LEU A 60 -2.55 3.18 13.13
C LEU A 60 -1.79 1.85 13.01
N TRP A 61 -0.54 1.89 12.54
CA TRP A 61 0.31 0.70 12.47
C TRP A 61 0.50 0.06 13.85
N ASN A 62 0.80 0.89 14.86
CA ASN A 62 1.03 0.45 16.23
C ASN A 62 -0.24 -0.03 16.95
N SER A 63 -1.43 0.33 16.46
CA SER A 63 -2.69 -0.23 16.98
C SER A 63 -2.97 -1.65 16.49
N GLY A 64 -2.07 -2.25 15.70
CA GLY A 64 -2.20 -3.61 15.17
C GLY A 64 -2.78 -3.68 13.76
N VAL A 65 -3.13 -2.55 13.12
CA VAL A 65 -3.62 -2.53 11.74
C VAL A 65 -2.44 -2.51 10.78
N PHE A 66 -2.24 -3.58 10.01
CA PHE A 66 -1.21 -3.57 8.96
C PHE A 66 -1.62 -2.56 7.88
N LEU A 67 -0.76 -1.60 7.58
CA LEU A 67 -1.04 -0.53 6.62
C LEU A 67 -0.07 -0.60 5.45
N ALA A 68 -0.59 -0.74 4.23
CA ALA A 68 0.17 -0.50 3.02
C ALA A 68 -0.24 0.81 2.35
N VAL A 69 0.76 1.51 1.80
CA VAL A 69 0.61 2.83 1.18
C VAL A 69 1.19 2.83 -0.24
N ALA A 70 0.68 3.71 -1.09
CA ALA A 70 1.25 3.91 -2.43
C ALA A 70 2.58 4.68 -2.35
N ALA A 71 3.58 4.28 -3.13
CA ALA A 71 4.86 4.99 -3.17
C ALA A 71 4.77 6.39 -3.83
N GLY A 72 3.76 6.63 -4.67
CA GLY A 72 3.60 7.83 -5.51
C GLY A 72 3.90 7.56 -6.99
N ASN A 73 3.57 8.52 -7.87
CA ASN A 73 3.55 8.32 -9.33
C ASN A 73 4.36 9.38 -10.11
N ASP A 74 5.36 9.96 -9.46
CA ASP A 74 6.11 11.11 -9.95
C ASP A 74 7.53 10.74 -10.40
N ASN A 75 7.87 9.44 -10.32
CA ASN A 75 9.19 8.88 -10.58
C ASN A 75 10.32 9.54 -9.75
N VAL A 76 10.00 9.88 -8.50
CA VAL A 76 10.93 10.46 -7.52
C VAL A 76 11.20 9.50 -6.35
N ASP A 77 12.07 9.91 -5.43
CA ASP A 77 12.31 9.21 -4.17
C ASP A 77 11.07 9.28 -3.26
N ALA A 78 10.48 8.13 -2.96
CA ALA A 78 9.31 7.96 -2.12
C ALA A 78 9.52 8.47 -0.69
N CYS A 79 10.76 8.57 -0.21
CA CYS A 79 11.06 9.13 1.11
C CYS A 79 10.70 10.62 1.23
N THR A 80 10.57 11.33 0.11
CA THR A 80 10.24 12.77 0.07
C THR A 80 8.76 13.08 0.23
N GLU A 81 7.91 12.05 0.29
CA GLU A 81 6.45 12.17 0.32
C GLU A 81 5.85 11.56 1.60
N SER A 82 4.56 11.80 1.79
CA SER A 82 3.75 11.19 2.85
C SER A 82 2.48 10.57 2.26
N PRO A 83 2.03 9.41 2.78
CA PRO A 83 2.63 8.64 3.87
C PRO A 83 3.77 7.70 3.43
N SER A 84 4.18 7.70 2.15
CA SER A 84 5.18 6.77 1.59
C SER A 84 6.54 6.80 2.27
N GLY A 85 6.97 7.95 2.80
CA GLY A 85 8.21 8.09 3.57
C GLY A 85 8.05 7.98 5.09
N ALA A 86 6.94 7.47 5.60
CA ALA A 86 6.73 7.27 7.04
C ALA A 86 7.47 6.00 7.54
N PRO A 87 7.93 5.93 8.81
CA PRO A 87 8.72 4.81 9.31
C PRO A 87 7.93 3.53 9.63
N SER A 88 6.59 3.58 9.65
CA SER A 88 5.74 2.45 10.06
C SER A 88 4.58 2.24 9.08
N VAL A 89 4.95 2.03 7.82
CA VAL A 89 4.04 1.69 6.72
C VAL A 89 4.72 0.72 5.78
N PHE A 90 3.93 -0.06 5.04
CA PHE A 90 4.44 -0.87 3.94
C PHE A 90 4.28 -0.09 2.62
N THR A 91 5.34 0.56 2.15
CA THR A 91 5.28 1.38 0.93
C THR A 91 5.45 0.54 -0.32
N VAL A 92 4.51 0.67 -1.25
CA VAL A 92 4.38 -0.20 -2.43
C VAL A 92 4.66 0.57 -3.72
N ALA A 93 5.70 0.14 -4.44
CA ALA A 93 6.01 0.58 -5.79
C ALA A 93 5.24 -0.25 -6.84
N ALA A 94 5.15 0.25 -8.07
CA ALA A 94 4.42 -0.40 -9.17
C ALA A 94 5.36 -1.05 -10.18
N SER A 95 5.07 -2.30 -10.54
CA SER A 95 5.62 -2.97 -11.71
C SER A 95 4.57 -3.19 -12.79
N ASP A 96 5.02 -3.52 -14.00
CA ASP A 96 4.18 -3.97 -15.09
C ASP A 96 4.26 -5.49 -15.31
N LYS A 97 3.52 -5.97 -16.31
CA LYS A 97 3.42 -7.40 -16.66
C LYS A 97 4.72 -8.04 -17.17
N THR A 98 5.75 -7.24 -17.44
CA THR A 98 7.07 -7.70 -17.90
C THR A 98 8.12 -7.67 -16.79
N ASP A 99 7.67 -7.53 -15.53
CA ASP A 99 8.50 -7.31 -14.36
C ASP A 99 9.41 -6.08 -14.49
N ALA A 100 8.99 -5.06 -15.26
CA ALA A 100 9.66 -3.78 -15.27
C ALA A 100 9.07 -2.86 -14.20
N LYS A 101 9.91 -2.04 -13.57
CA LYS A 101 9.43 -0.88 -12.81
C LYS A 101 8.54 -0.03 -13.73
N ALA A 102 7.33 0.29 -13.30
CA ALA A 102 6.47 1.20 -14.05
C ALA A 102 7.14 2.59 -14.14
N SER A 103 7.10 3.22 -15.32
CA SER A 103 7.81 4.47 -15.60
C SER A 103 7.46 5.60 -14.61
N TYR A 104 6.22 5.63 -14.13
CA TYR A 104 5.73 6.59 -13.16
C TYR A 104 6.07 6.24 -11.70
N SER A 105 6.36 4.99 -11.36
CA SER A 105 6.48 4.59 -9.95
C SER A 105 7.59 5.36 -9.25
N ASN A 106 7.29 5.91 -8.07
CA ASN A 106 8.32 6.35 -7.14
C ASN A 106 9.17 5.15 -6.69
N TRP A 107 10.36 5.44 -6.19
CA TRP A 107 11.44 4.48 -5.89
C TRP A 107 12.19 4.91 -4.62
N GLY A 108 13.25 4.20 -4.24
CA GLY A 108 14.12 4.58 -3.11
C GLY A 108 14.01 3.65 -1.92
N SER A 109 14.75 3.98 -0.87
CA SER A 109 14.91 3.12 0.31
C SER A 109 13.65 3.01 1.17
N CYS A 110 12.68 3.91 1.00
CA CYS A 110 11.39 3.84 1.71
C CYS A 110 10.42 2.85 1.05
N VAL A 111 10.71 2.34 -0.15
CA VAL A 111 9.90 1.29 -0.78
C VAL A 111 10.24 -0.06 -0.16
N GLU A 112 9.22 -0.83 0.23
CA GLU A 112 9.43 -2.18 0.76
C GLU A 112 9.39 -3.27 -0.31
N ALA A 113 8.45 -3.15 -1.25
CA ALA A 113 8.28 -4.06 -2.38
C ALA A 113 7.50 -3.43 -3.53
N TYR A 114 7.58 -4.10 -4.69
CA TYR A 114 6.75 -3.85 -5.85
C TYR A 114 5.49 -4.73 -5.82
N GLY A 115 4.39 -4.19 -6.34
CA GLY A 115 3.21 -4.95 -6.72
C GLY A 115 2.79 -4.66 -8.16
N PRO A 116 1.96 -5.52 -8.78
CA PRO A 116 1.40 -5.25 -10.10
C PRO A 116 0.58 -3.95 -10.09
N GLY A 117 1.06 -2.93 -10.80
CA GLY A 117 0.47 -1.58 -10.76
C GLY A 117 0.09 -1.02 -12.12
N SER A 118 0.60 -1.58 -13.23
CA SER A 118 0.26 -1.14 -14.60
C SER A 118 -0.85 -2.00 -15.21
N ALA A 119 -1.84 -1.35 -15.84
CA ALA A 119 -2.92 -2.00 -16.58
C ALA A 119 -3.71 -3.03 -15.73
N ILE A 120 -4.05 -2.64 -14.51
CA ILE A 120 -4.81 -3.46 -13.58
C ILE A 120 -6.31 -3.23 -13.78
N LYS A 121 -7.03 -4.30 -14.11
CA LYS A 121 -8.50 -4.29 -14.24
C LYS A 121 -9.15 -4.54 -12.88
N SER A 122 -10.08 -3.68 -12.48
CA SER A 122 -10.86 -3.84 -11.25
C SER A 122 -12.28 -3.28 -11.41
N THR A 123 -13.09 -3.39 -10.35
CA THR A 123 -14.41 -2.78 -10.24
C THR A 123 -14.34 -1.26 -10.32
N TYR A 124 -15.36 -0.65 -10.92
CA TYR A 124 -15.50 0.79 -11.05
C TYR A 124 -16.93 1.23 -10.75
N LEU A 125 -17.15 2.54 -10.68
CA LEU A 125 -18.45 3.12 -10.34
C LEU A 125 -19.56 2.65 -11.28
N GLY A 126 -20.80 2.62 -10.77
CA GLY A 126 -21.97 2.17 -11.52
C GLY A 126 -22.01 0.67 -11.81
N GLY A 127 -21.28 -0.15 -11.05
CA GLY A 127 -21.24 -1.61 -11.26
C GLY A 127 -20.43 -2.04 -12.48
N THR A 128 -19.53 -1.19 -12.96
CA THR A 128 -18.70 -1.44 -14.15
C THR A 128 -17.31 -1.93 -13.77
N THR A 129 -16.43 -2.09 -14.77
CA THR A 129 -15.01 -2.35 -14.57
C THR A 129 -14.17 -1.36 -15.34
N MET A 130 -13.00 -1.01 -14.82
CA MET A 130 -12.04 -0.14 -15.48
C MET A 130 -10.62 -0.70 -15.33
N THR A 131 -9.78 -0.44 -16.33
CA THR A 131 -8.34 -0.74 -16.29
C THR A 131 -7.59 0.55 -15.98
N LEU A 132 -6.83 0.55 -14.90
CA LEU A 132 -6.06 1.72 -14.42
C LEU A 132 -4.60 1.34 -14.16
N SER A 133 -3.76 2.36 -14.05
CA SER A 133 -2.34 2.24 -13.73
C SER A 133 -1.97 3.20 -12.61
N GLY A 134 -1.16 2.75 -11.66
CA GLY A 134 -0.62 3.55 -10.57
C GLY A 134 -0.05 2.70 -9.45
N THR A 135 0.78 3.29 -8.59
CA THR A 135 1.13 2.68 -7.29
C THR A 135 -0.11 2.44 -6.44
N SER A 136 -1.14 3.29 -6.58
CA SER A 136 -2.50 3.08 -6.07
C SER A 136 -3.13 1.74 -6.46
N MET A 137 -2.76 1.15 -7.60
CA MET A 137 -3.23 -0.17 -8.06
C MET A 137 -2.33 -1.30 -7.56
N ALA A 138 -1.06 -1.03 -7.28
CA ALA A 138 -0.13 -1.98 -6.69
C ALA A 138 -0.42 -2.23 -5.20
N THR A 139 -0.64 -1.17 -4.41
CA THR A 139 -0.91 -1.23 -2.97
C THR A 139 -2.00 -2.24 -2.56
N PRO A 140 -3.21 -2.28 -3.19
CA PRO A 140 -4.26 -3.21 -2.78
C PRO A 140 -3.91 -4.69 -3.02
N HIS A 141 -2.93 -5.01 -3.89
CA HIS A 141 -2.43 -6.38 -3.99
C HIS A 141 -1.71 -6.80 -2.71
N VAL A 142 -0.84 -5.94 -2.18
CA VAL A 142 -0.10 -6.18 -0.92
C VAL A 142 -1.07 -6.28 0.25
N VAL A 143 -2.01 -5.33 0.38
CA VAL A 143 -3.04 -5.38 1.44
C VAL A 143 -3.85 -6.66 1.36
N GLY A 144 -4.17 -7.12 0.15
CA GLY A 144 -4.85 -8.38 -0.05
C GLY A 144 -4.05 -9.60 0.42
N VAL A 145 -2.73 -9.64 0.21
CA VAL A 145 -1.88 -10.73 0.72
C VAL A 145 -1.73 -10.63 2.25
N ALA A 146 -1.58 -9.43 2.80
CA ALA A 146 -1.56 -9.21 4.25
C ALA A 146 -2.86 -9.67 4.93
N ALA A 147 -4.02 -9.44 4.30
CA ALA A 147 -5.29 -9.94 4.78
C ALA A 147 -5.36 -11.48 4.79
N LEU A 148 -4.88 -12.14 3.72
CA LEU A 148 -4.76 -13.61 3.69
C LEU A 148 -3.83 -14.13 4.78
N TYR A 149 -2.69 -13.45 4.99
CA TYR A 149 -1.75 -13.81 6.03
C TYR A 149 -2.40 -13.79 7.41
N LYS A 150 -3.09 -12.69 7.77
CA LYS A 150 -3.77 -12.58 9.06
C LYS A 150 -4.95 -13.57 9.20
N ALA A 151 -5.65 -13.87 8.10
CA ALA A 151 -6.71 -14.88 8.13
C ALA A 151 -6.17 -16.29 8.46
N THR A 152 -4.97 -16.62 7.97
CA THR A 152 -4.35 -17.93 8.20
C THR A 152 -3.58 -18.01 9.52
N ASN A 153 -2.96 -16.91 9.95
CA ASN A 153 -1.99 -16.89 11.07
C ASN A 153 -2.49 -16.12 12.31
N GLY A 154 -3.74 -15.66 12.31
CA GLY A 154 -4.31 -14.83 13.37
C GLY A 154 -3.93 -13.35 13.24
N ASP A 155 -4.38 -12.53 14.19
CA ASP A 155 -4.12 -11.09 14.20
C ASP A 155 -2.68 -10.77 14.64
N GLN A 156 -1.73 -11.10 13.77
CA GLN A 156 -0.31 -10.89 14.01
C GLN A 156 0.05 -9.39 13.96
N PRO A 157 1.08 -8.96 14.72
CA PRO A 157 1.59 -7.59 14.66
C PRO A 157 2.00 -7.18 13.24
N SER A 158 1.77 -5.92 12.89
CA SER A 158 2.06 -5.38 11.55
C SER A 158 3.50 -5.62 11.10
N ALA A 159 4.48 -5.52 12.01
CA ALA A 159 5.88 -5.82 11.72
C ALA A 159 6.09 -7.29 11.29
N THR A 160 5.45 -8.24 11.97
CA THR A 160 5.51 -9.66 11.62
C THR A 160 4.91 -9.93 10.23
N VAL A 161 3.80 -9.26 9.90
CA VAL A 161 3.20 -9.34 8.56
C VAL A 161 4.15 -8.76 7.50
N SER A 162 4.78 -7.61 7.79
CA SER A 162 5.75 -6.95 6.92
C SER A 162 6.96 -7.84 6.62
N ASP A 163 7.59 -8.38 7.67
CA ASP A 163 8.75 -9.25 7.55
C ASP A 163 8.44 -10.50 6.73
N TRP A 164 7.23 -11.06 6.92
CA TRP A 164 6.79 -12.21 6.14
C TRP A 164 6.62 -11.86 4.66
N LEU A 165 5.98 -10.72 4.34
CA LEU A 165 5.81 -10.25 2.96
C LEU A 165 7.15 -10.00 2.27
N ILE A 166 8.10 -9.36 2.97
CA ILE A 166 9.45 -9.08 2.47
C ILE A 166 10.22 -10.38 2.22
N THR A 167 10.17 -11.31 3.18
CA THR A 167 10.89 -12.59 3.12
C THR A 167 10.37 -13.50 2.02
N ASN A 168 9.06 -13.47 1.75
CA ASN A 168 8.44 -14.32 0.73
C ASN A 168 8.39 -13.67 -0.65
N ALA A 169 8.72 -12.39 -0.79
CA ALA A 169 8.72 -11.72 -2.08
C ALA A 169 9.70 -12.38 -3.06
N THR A 170 9.35 -12.39 -4.34
CA THR A 170 10.27 -12.83 -5.41
C THR A 170 11.36 -11.79 -5.57
N ALA A 171 12.60 -12.15 -5.25
CA ALA A 171 13.74 -11.23 -5.26
C ALA A 171 14.39 -11.13 -6.65
N GLY A 172 14.87 -9.93 -6.99
CA GLY A 172 15.78 -9.72 -8.13
C GLY A 172 15.15 -9.76 -9.52
N VAL A 173 13.82 -9.79 -9.62
CA VAL A 173 13.10 -9.89 -10.92
C VAL A 173 12.74 -8.53 -11.51
N ILE A 174 12.71 -7.45 -10.72
CA ILE A 174 12.33 -6.13 -11.23
C ILE A 174 13.45 -5.56 -12.10
N THR A 175 13.16 -5.41 -13.39
CA THR A 175 14.02 -4.73 -14.35
C THR A 175 13.82 -3.21 -14.27
N GLY A 176 14.89 -2.45 -14.56
CA GLY A 176 14.87 -0.98 -14.43
C GLY A 176 14.75 -0.49 -12.98
N ASN A 177 15.04 -1.35 -11.99
CA ASN A 177 15.01 -1.00 -10.57
C ASN A 177 16.14 -0.02 -10.20
N PRO A 178 15.83 1.21 -9.73
CA PRO A 178 16.85 2.18 -9.33
C PRO A 178 17.69 1.68 -8.16
N SER A 179 18.97 2.06 -8.15
CA SER A 179 19.88 1.76 -7.03
C SER A 179 19.31 2.30 -5.72
N GLY A 180 19.47 1.53 -4.64
CA GLY A 180 18.90 1.86 -3.32
C GLY A 180 17.41 1.50 -3.14
N THR A 181 16.74 0.99 -4.18
CA THR A 181 15.37 0.47 -4.08
C THR A 181 15.40 -1.05 -3.89
N PRO A 182 14.71 -1.63 -2.88
CA PRO A 182 14.64 -3.08 -2.74
C PRO A 182 14.01 -3.77 -3.96
N ASN A 183 14.74 -4.72 -4.55
CA ASN A 183 14.25 -5.49 -5.70
C ASN A 183 13.45 -6.71 -5.24
N ARG A 184 12.19 -6.46 -4.86
CA ARG A 184 11.26 -7.45 -4.31
C ARG A 184 9.91 -7.32 -5.01
N LEU A 185 9.42 -8.37 -5.65
CA LEU A 185 8.07 -8.42 -6.22
C LEU A 185 7.16 -9.23 -5.30
N LEU A 186 6.00 -8.67 -4.95
CA LEU A 186 5.00 -9.30 -4.10
C LEU A 186 4.69 -10.74 -4.59
N PHE A 187 4.79 -11.69 -3.67
CA PHE A 187 4.41 -13.07 -3.89
C PHE A 187 3.52 -13.53 -2.75
N LYS A 188 2.34 -14.06 -3.09
CA LYS A 188 1.36 -14.51 -2.09
C LYS A 188 1.71 -15.86 -1.43
N SER A 189 2.76 -16.53 -1.92
CA SER A 189 3.14 -17.87 -1.47
C SER A 189 1.96 -18.86 -1.57
N THR A 190 1.92 -19.85 -0.67
CA THR A 190 0.86 -20.86 -0.57
C THR A 190 -0.36 -20.41 0.25
N LEU A 191 -0.46 -19.13 0.61
CA LEU A 191 -1.66 -18.55 1.25
C LEU A 191 -2.89 -18.58 0.33
#